data_AF-A0A9X5KQY4-F1
#
_entry.id   AF-A0A9X5KQY4-F1
#
_cell.length_a   1.000
_cell.length_b   1.000
_cell.length_c   1.000
_cell.angle_alpha   90.00
_cell.angle_beta   90.00
_cell.angle_gamma   90.00
#
_symmetry.space_group_name_H-M   'P 1'
#
loop_
_entity.id
_entity.type
_entity.pdbx_description
1 polymer ?
#
loop_
_entity_poly.entity_id
_entity_poly.type
_entity_poly.pdbx_seq_one_letter_code
_entity_poly.pdbx_strand_id
1 'polypeptide(L)'
;MAIVDTSNNTAVQDLFNSKVKTATDNSSVGDAAKSATGNQSLGKDAFLQLLVTQLKNQNPLSPQDNGAFVAQLAQFSSLEGINTLNDSVNNISSNFSSSQALQASSLVGRSIIIQTDKAMVDTSKSMNGSVAVTSAVGNVSVKITDKDGTVVRTLDMGAQSAGTQSFIWDGKNENGEVAPAGTYTFNATTKNDKGEAVALATSLPATVTSVTLSKTGGEMLLNLAGGMGSVKLSQIQTIGT
;
A
#
# COMPACT_ATOMS: atom_id res chain seq x y z
N MET A 1 -70.57 -25.70 -9.84
CA MET A 1 -69.80 -25.77 -8.59
C MET A 1 -68.44 -26.35 -8.94
N ALA A 2 -67.47 -25.49 -9.28
CA ALA A 2 -66.12 -25.89 -9.61
C ALA A 2 -65.21 -25.31 -8.54
N ILE A 3 -64.57 -26.20 -7.77
CA ILE A 3 -63.58 -25.84 -6.77
C ILE A 3 -62.29 -25.50 -7.52
N VAL A 4 -61.83 -24.28 -7.30
CA VAL A 4 -60.46 -23.84 -7.56
C VAL A 4 -59.60 -24.42 -6.44
N ASP A 5 -58.49 -25.07 -6.79
CA ASP A 5 -57.30 -24.98 -5.97
C ASP A 5 -56.12 -24.59 -6.85
N THR A 6 -55.51 -23.47 -6.44
CA THR A 6 -54.45 -22.74 -7.10
C THR A 6 -53.21 -22.94 -6.24
N SER A 7 -52.19 -23.60 -6.76
CA SER A 7 -50.82 -23.42 -6.24
C SER A 7 -49.79 -23.85 -7.30
N ASN A 8 -49.64 -23.00 -8.33
CA ASN A 8 -48.48 -23.03 -9.22
C ASN A 8 -47.23 -22.70 -8.40
N ASN A 9 -46.48 -23.74 -8.00
CA ASN A 9 -45.19 -23.59 -7.35
C ASN A 9 -44.12 -23.23 -8.40
N THR A 10 -43.98 -21.94 -8.66
CA THR A 10 -43.03 -21.35 -9.62
C THR A 10 -41.57 -21.53 -9.21
N ALA A 11 -41.28 -21.79 -7.93
CA ALA A 11 -39.91 -21.95 -7.43
C ALA A 11 -39.21 -23.19 -8.01
N VAL A 12 -39.96 -24.25 -8.32
CA VAL A 12 -39.38 -25.50 -8.84
C VAL A 12 -39.06 -25.40 -10.34
N GLN A 13 -39.78 -24.57 -11.09
CA GLN A 13 -39.56 -24.37 -12.53
C GLN A 13 -38.34 -23.48 -12.83
N ASP A 14 -38.04 -22.52 -11.96
CA ASP A 14 -36.85 -21.67 -12.12
C ASP A 14 -35.53 -22.44 -11.90
N LEU A 15 -35.54 -23.52 -11.11
CA LEU A 15 -34.36 -24.38 -10.95
C LEU A 15 -34.00 -25.16 -12.23
N PHE A 16 -34.99 -25.53 -13.04
CA PHE A 16 -34.75 -26.34 -14.25
C PHE A 16 -34.50 -25.51 -15.51
N ASN A 17 -34.84 -24.22 -15.52
CA ASN A 17 -34.70 -23.35 -16.69
C ASN A 17 -33.42 -22.48 -16.71
N SER A 18 -32.55 -22.60 -15.71
CA SER A 18 -31.22 -21.95 -15.72
C SER A 18 -30.30 -22.66 -16.73
N LYS A 19 -30.53 -22.40 -18.02
CA LYS A 19 -29.57 -22.69 -19.08
C LYS A 19 -28.29 -21.91 -18.79
N VAL A 20 -27.21 -22.66 -18.67
CA VAL A 20 -25.82 -22.19 -18.62
C VAL A 20 -25.62 -21.04 -19.60
N LYS A 21 -25.57 -19.81 -19.07
CA LYS A 21 -25.17 -18.61 -19.80
C LYS A 21 -23.72 -18.35 -19.42
N THR A 22 -22.80 -18.86 -20.23
CA THR A 22 -21.38 -18.51 -20.21
C THR A 22 -21.23 -17.05 -20.60
N ALA A 23 -21.27 -16.16 -19.61
CA ALA A 23 -20.83 -14.79 -19.71
C ALA A 23 -20.07 -14.45 -18.42
N THR A 24 -18.79 -14.13 -18.60
CA THR A 24 -17.81 -13.74 -17.60
C THR A 24 -18.28 -12.51 -16.82
N ASP A 25 -18.92 -12.73 -15.66
CA ASP A 25 -19.19 -11.67 -14.69
C ASP A 25 -18.87 -12.20 -13.28
N ASN A 26 -17.64 -11.91 -12.85
CA ASN A 26 -17.00 -12.50 -11.67
C ASN A 26 -17.45 -11.83 -10.34
N SER A 27 -18.64 -11.23 -10.33
CA SER A 27 -19.14 -10.39 -9.23
C SER A 27 -20.37 -10.96 -8.52
N SER A 28 -21.00 -12.03 -9.03
CA SER A 28 -22.18 -12.65 -8.40
C SER A 28 -21.91 -13.99 -7.70
N VAL A 29 -20.77 -14.63 -7.98
CA VAL A 29 -20.40 -15.91 -7.33
C VAL A 29 -19.87 -15.68 -5.91
N GLY A 30 -19.28 -14.51 -5.65
CA GLY A 30 -18.82 -14.12 -4.30
C GLY A 30 -19.96 -13.87 -3.31
N ASP A 31 -21.13 -13.42 -3.80
CA ASP A 31 -22.27 -13.10 -2.94
C ASP A 31 -23.11 -14.35 -2.59
N ALA A 32 -23.24 -15.29 -3.53
CA ALA A 32 -23.85 -16.59 -3.26
C ALA A 32 -23.01 -17.49 -2.34
N ALA A 33 -21.67 -17.44 -2.45
CA ALA A 33 -20.77 -18.15 -1.55
C ALA A 33 -20.77 -17.57 -0.12
N LYS A 34 -20.95 -16.24 0.00
CA LYS A 34 -21.08 -15.55 1.30
C LYS A 34 -22.43 -15.83 1.96
N SER A 35 -23.50 -15.98 1.18
CA SER A 35 -24.82 -16.38 1.70
C SER A 35 -24.87 -17.84 2.17
N ALA A 36 -24.01 -18.72 1.64
CA ALA A 36 -23.87 -20.10 2.12
C ALA A 36 -23.00 -20.23 3.40
N THR A 37 -22.08 -19.29 3.63
CA THR A 37 -21.28 -19.23 4.88
C THR A 37 -21.98 -18.48 6.01
N GLY A 38 -23.00 -17.67 5.71
CA GLY A 38 -23.85 -16.99 6.70
C GLY A 38 -24.70 -17.91 7.58
N ASN A 39 -24.76 -19.21 7.27
CA ASN A 39 -25.60 -20.18 7.98
C ASN A 39 -24.83 -21.14 8.90
N GLN A 40 -23.51 -20.97 9.09
CA GLN A 40 -22.73 -21.85 9.98
C GLN A 40 -23.13 -21.71 11.46
N SER A 41 -23.53 -20.50 11.89
CA SER A 41 -24.15 -20.27 13.21
C SER A 41 -25.51 -20.99 13.35
N LEU A 42 -26.31 -21.06 12.28
CA LEU A 42 -27.58 -21.81 12.27
C LEU A 42 -27.36 -23.31 12.49
N GLY A 43 -26.22 -23.86 12.04
CA GLY A 43 -25.85 -25.26 12.26
C GLY A 43 -25.63 -25.60 13.74
N LYS A 44 -25.05 -24.69 14.52
CA LYS A 44 -24.82 -24.86 15.97
C LYS A 44 -26.11 -24.74 16.79
N ASP A 45 -26.98 -23.80 16.43
CA ASP A 45 -28.25 -23.58 17.14
C ASP A 45 -29.25 -24.72 16.88
N ALA A 46 -29.38 -25.17 15.63
CA ALA A 46 -30.15 -26.36 15.29
C ALA A 46 -29.58 -27.63 15.95
N PHE A 47 -28.26 -27.67 16.16
CA PHE A 47 -27.57 -28.77 16.84
C PHE A 47 -27.85 -28.81 18.35
N LEU A 48 -27.76 -27.66 19.05
CA LEU A 48 -28.07 -27.59 20.48
C LEU A 48 -29.54 -27.95 20.75
N GLN A 49 -30.44 -27.59 19.82
CA GLN A 49 -31.84 -27.96 19.87
C GLN A 49 -32.06 -29.47 19.76
N LEU A 50 -31.34 -30.16 18.87
CA LEU A 50 -31.40 -31.62 18.76
C LEU A 50 -30.81 -32.32 19.98
N LEU A 51 -29.69 -31.82 20.53
CA LEU A 51 -29.07 -32.35 21.75
C LEU A 51 -30.03 -32.26 22.96
N VAL A 52 -30.68 -31.11 23.14
CA VAL A 52 -31.67 -30.89 24.21
C VAL A 52 -32.91 -31.77 24.01
N THR A 53 -33.34 -31.96 22.76
CA THR A 53 -34.47 -32.82 22.43
C THR A 53 -34.18 -34.29 22.72
N GLN A 54 -32.96 -34.76 22.43
CA GLN A 54 -32.54 -36.13 22.76
C GLN A 54 -32.40 -36.32 24.27
N LEU A 55 -31.81 -35.37 25.01
CA LEU A 55 -31.73 -35.40 26.48
C LEU A 55 -33.10 -35.48 27.17
N LYS A 56 -34.10 -34.77 26.63
CA LYS A 56 -35.49 -34.83 27.11
C LYS A 56 -36.19 -36.18 26.84
N ASN A 57 -35.76 -36.93 25.84
CA ASN A 57 -36.39 -38.19 25.41
C ASN A 57 -35.53 -39.44 25.70
N GLN A 58 -34.41 -39.33 26.41
CA GLN A 58 -33.62 -40.51 26.79
C GLN A 58 -34.30 -41.28 27.94
N ASN A 59 -34.27 -42.60 27.84
CA ASN A 59 -34.68 -43.49 28.93
C ASN A 59 -33.53 -43.57 29.96
N PRO A 60 -33.77 -43.28 31.25
CA PRO A 60 -32.73 -43.20 32.29
C PRO A 60 -31.94 -44.50 32.53
N LEU A 61 -32.35 -45.64 31.96
CA LEU A 61 -31.71 -46.94 32.16
C LEU A 61 -30.68 -47.32 31.09
N SER A 62 -30.44 -46.50 30.05
CA SER A 62 -29.42 -46.76 29.02
C SER A 62 -28.96 -45.47 28.31
N PRO A 63 -28.05 -44.68 28.91
CA PRO A 63 -27.52 -43.48 28.26
C PRO A 63 -26.65 -43.87 27.05
N GLN A 64 -26.97 -43.37 25.86
CA GLN A 64 -26.05 -43.43 24.71
C GLN A 64 -24.88 -42.46 24.94
N ASP A 65 -23.65 -42.90 24.63
CA ASP A 65 -22.45 -42.09 24.78
C ASP A 65 -22.32 -41.08 23.63
N ASN A 66 -22.72 -39.83 23.90
CA ASN A 66 -22.65 -38.72 22.97
C ASN A 66 -21.24 -38.07 22.90
N GLY A 67 -20.22 -38.66 23.55
CA GLY A 67 -18.87 -38.08 23.68
C GLY A 67 -18.15 -37.84 22.35
N ALA A 68 -18.27 -38.76 21.38
CA ALA A 68 -17.65 -38.61 20.05
C ALA A 68 -18.20 -37.40 19.28
N PHE A 69 -19.48 -37.07 19.46
CA PHE A 69 -20.12 -35.92 18.81
C PHE A 69 -19.76 -34.60 19.50
N VAL A 70 -19.67 -34.59 20.84
CA VAL A 70 -19.17 -33.43 21.59
C VAL A 70 -17.73 -33.11 21.19
N ALA A 71 -16.89 -34.13 20.97
CA ALA A 71 -15.54 -33.94 20.45
C ALA A 71 -15.53 -33.34 19.03
N GLN A 72 -16.42 -33.79 18.14
CA GLN A 72 -16.52 -33.26 16.77
C GLN A 72 -17.05 -31.81 16.73
N LEU A 73 -17.99 -31.45 17.61
CA LEU A 73 -18.40 -30.05 17.81
C LEU A 73 -17.30 -29.16 18.36
N ALA A 74 -16.52 -29.68 19.32
CA ALA A 74 -15.38 -28.95 19.86
C ALA A 74 -14.35 -28.67 18.75
N GLN A 75 -14.15 -29.64 17.84
CA GLN A 75 -13.32 -29.45 16.66
C GLN A 75 -13.89 -28.39 15.71
N PHE A 76 -15.21 -28.41 15.44
CA PHE A 76 -15.86 -27.38 14.61
C PHE A 76 -15.82 -25.99 15.24
N SER A 77 -16.08 -25.88 16.56
CA SER A 77 -16.00 -24.62 17.30
C SER A 77 -14.58 -24.06 17.30
N SER A 78 -13.57 -24.94 17.34
CA SER A 78 -12.16 -24.54 17.23
C SER A 78 -11.83 -24.02 15.82
N LEU A 79 -12.32 -24.69 14.77
CA LEU A 79 -12.16 -24.22 13.39
C LEU A 79 -12.88 -22.90 13.13
N GLU A 80 -14.09 -22.73 13.68
CA GLU A 80 -14.83 -21.47 13.60
C GLU A 80 -14.15 -20.34 14.37
N GLY A 81 -13.56 -20.65 15.53
CA GLY A 81 -12.68 -19.73 16.26
C GLY A 81 -11.47 -19.30 15.44
N ILE A 82 -10.82 -20.23 14.73
CA ILE A 82 -9.69 -19.95 13.83
C ILE A 82 -10.14 -19.09 12.64
N ASN A 83 -11.29 -19.39 12.03
CA ASN A 83 -11.82 -18.58 10.93
C ASN A 83 -12.17 -17.16 11.39
N THR A 84 -12.83 -17.03 12.55
CA THR A 84 -13.14 -15.73 13.16
C THR A 84 -11.86 -14.94 13.48
N LEU A 85 -10.82 -15.63 13.95
CA LEU A 85 -9.51 -15.03 14.19
C LEU A 85 -8.88 -14.55 12.88
N ASN A 86 -8.89 -15.37 11.83
CA ASN A 86 -8.38 -15.00 10.50
C ASN A 86 -9.12 -13.77 9.95
N ASP A 87 -10.45 -13.73 10.06
CA ASP A 87 -11.26 -12.57 9.65
C ASP A 87 -10.92 -11.33 10.46
N SER A 88 -10.73 -11.47 11.77
CA SER A 88 -10.32 -10.37 12.65
C SER A 88 -8.93 -9.84 12.28
N VAL A 89 -7.97 -10.72 12.00
CA VAL A 89 -6.62 -10.37 11.56
C VAL A 89 -6.65 -9.66 10.20
N ASN A 90 -7.45 -10.15 9.25
CA ASN A 90 -7.64 -9.52 7.95
C ASN A 90 -8.25 -8.11 8.09
N ASN A 91 -9.24 -7.95 8.96
CA ASN A 91 -9.86 -6.65 9.26
C ASN A 91 -8.85 -5.67 9.90
N ILE A 92 -8.02 -6.14 10.84
CA ILE A 92 -6.95 -5.33 11.44
C ILE A 92 -5.95 -4.88 10.38
N SER A 93 -5.51 -5.79 9.51
CA SER A 93 -4.57 -5.49 8.42
C SER A 93 -5.14 -4.45 7.44
N SER A 94 -6.43 -4.57 7.11
CA SER A 94 -7.15 -3.60 6.27
C SER A 94 -7.25 -2.23 6.93
N ASN A 95 -7.57 -2.19 8.23
CA ASN A 95 -7.62 -0.93 9.00
C ASN A 95 -6.25 -0.26 9.11
N PHE A 96 -5.19 -1.04 9.30
CA PHE A 96 -3.81 -0.54 9.33
C PHE A 96 -3.38 0.02 7.96
N SER A 97 -3.72 -0.68 6.88
CA SER A 97 -3.46 -0.19 5.52
C SER A 97 -4.22 1.12 5.24
N SER A 98 -5.46 1.24 5.73
CA SER A 98 -6.27 2.45 5.60
C SER A 98 -5.71 3.62 6.40
N SER A 99 -5.23 3.40 7.63
CA SER A 99 -4.60 4.45 8.43
C SER A 99 -3.28 4.93 7.81
N GLN A 100 -2.47 4.01 7.27
CA GLN A 100 -1.26 4.34 6.54
C GLN A 100 -1.58 5.18 5.29
N ALA A 101 -2.68 4.87 4.61
CA ALA A 101 -3.13 5.61 3.43
C ALA A 101 -3.53 7.04 3.78
N LEU A 102 -4.24 7.25 4.90
CA LEU A 102 -4.57 8.58 5.38
C LEU A 102 -3.32 9.41 5.71
N GLN A 103 -2.31 8.80 6.33
CA GLN A 103 -1.03 9.47 6.60
C GLN A 103 -0.34 9.89 5.30
N ALA A 104 -0.27 9.00 4.30
CA ALA A 104 0.35 9.34 3.03
C ALA A 104 -0.50 10.33 2.20
N SER A 105 -1.83 10.28 2.28
CA SER A 105 -2.69 11.30 1.67
C SER A 105 -2.39 12.70 2.18
N SER A 106 -1.98 12.83 3.45
CA SER A 106 -1.53 14.12 4.00
C SER A 106 -0.23 14.65 3.40
N LEU A 107 0.55 13.79 2.73
CA LEU A 107 1.77 14.14 2.01
C LEU A 107 1.50 14.63 0.59
N VAL A 108 0.33 14.33 0.02
CA VAL A 108 -0.03 14.80 -1.33
C VAL A 108 -0.06 16.33 -1.34
N GLY A 109 0.64 16.92 -2.29
CA GLY A 109 0.84 18.37 -2.42
C GLY A 109 1.94 18.94 -1.52
N ARG A 110 2.52 18.14 -0.60
CA ARG A 110 3.68 18.57 0.19
C ARG A 110 4.98 18.33 -0.56
N SER A 111 5.97 19.15 -0.23
CA SER A 111 7.36 18.92 -0.60
C SER A 111 8.00 17.99 0.43
N ILE A 112 8.69 16.96 -0.02
CA ILE A 112 9.44 16.01 0.81
C ILE A 112 10.89 15.99 0.37
N ILE A 113 11.81 15.67 1.27
CA ILE A 113 13.21 15.43 0.94
C ILE A 113 13.45 13.94 0.81
N ILE A 114 13.97 13.53 -0.36
CA ILE A 114 14.31 12.14 -0.67
C ILE A 114 15.73 12.07 -1.22
N GLN A 115 16.37 10.93 -1.03
CA GLN A 115 17.66 10.66 -1.65
C GLN A 115 17.47 10.37 -3.14
N THR A 116 17.80 11.33 -3.99
CA THR A 116 17.65 11.25 -5.45
C THR A 116 18.61 12.20 -6.12
N ASP A 117 18.98 11.89 -7.37
CA ASP A 117 19.75 12.78 -8.23
C ASP A 117 18.85 13.68 -9.08
N LYS A 118 17.52 13.51 -9.09
CA LYS A 118 16.62 14.31 -9.93
C LYS A 118 15.66 15.14 -9.10
N ALA A 119 15.43 16.38 -9.54
CA ALA A 119 14.42 17.24 -8.96
C ALA A 119 13.68 18.00 -10.06
N MET A 120 12.37 18.16 -9.88
CA MET A 120 11.61 19.16 -10.64
C MET A 120 11.84 20.52 -9.98
N VAL A 121 12.38 21.47 -10.74
CA VAL A 121 12.78 22.78 -10.23
C VAL A 121 11.96 23.87 -10.91
N ASP A 122 11.37 24.71 -10.07
CA ASP A 122 10.86 26.02 -10.46
C ASP A 122 12.02 27.03 -10.32
N THR A 123 12.65 27.36 -11.45
CA THR A 123 13.83 28.22 -11.51
C THR A 123 13.53 29.70 -11.20
N SER A 124 12.26 30.06 -10.98
CA SER A 124 11.91 31.38 -10.44
C SER A 124 12.25 31.53 -8.96
N LYS A 125 12.51 30.42 -8.26
CA LYS A 125 12.88 30.36 -6.84
C LYS A 125 14.19 29.61 -6.67
N SER A 126 14.89 29.94 -5.59
CA SER A 126 16.03 29.12 -5.16
C SER A 126 15.54 27.76 -4.68
N MET A 127 16.32 26.73 -4.99
CA MET A 127 16.11 25.36 -4.53
C MET A 127 17.24 24.97 -3.59
N ASN A 128 16.86 24.33 -2.48
CA ASN A 128 17.79 23.80 -1.49
C ASN A 128 17.90 22.29 -1.68
N GLY A 129 19.13 21.79 -1.70
CA GLY A 129 19.42 20.36 -1.67
C GLY A 129 20.51 20.08 -0.64
N SER A 130 20.81 18.81 -0.42
CA SER A 130 21.94 18.41 0.41
C SER A 130 22.71 17.24 -0.17
N VAL A 131 23.95 17.10 0.27
CA VAL A 131 24.87 16.04 -0.10
C VAL A 131 25.31 15.31 1.16
N ALA A 132 25.28 13.99 1.14
CA ALA A 132 25.82 13.16 2.21
C ALA A 132 27.33 12.96 1.99
N VAL A 133 28.14 13.51 2.90
CA VAL A 133 29.60 13.42 2.91
C VAL A 133 30.01 12.43 4.00
N THR A 134 30.58 11.28 3.64
CA THR A 134 30.87 10.18 4.58
C THR A 134 32.10 10.44 5.46
N SER A 135 33.08 11.15 4.93
CA SER A 135 34.32 11.57 5.62
C SER A 135 34.68 12.97 5.15
N ALA A 136 35.43 13.74 5.94
CA ALA A 136 35.89 15.05 5.50
C ALA A 136 36.66 14.95 4.16
N VAL A 137 36.34 15.82 3.22
CA VAL A 137 36.93 15.84 1.87
C VAL A 137 37.38 17.25 1.49
N GLY A 138 38.42 17.33 0.65
CA GLY A 138 39.00 18.61 0.23
C GLY A 138 38.19 19.35 -0.84
N ASN A 139 37.30 18.65 -1.54
CA ASN A 139 36.43 19.26 -2.54
C ASN A 139 35.10 18.50 -2.68
N VAL A 140 34.00 19.22 -2.80
CA VAL A 140 32.70 18.71 -3.23
C VAL A 140 32.20 19.60 -4.35
N SER A 141 31.73 18.99 -5.44
CA SER A 141 31.12 19.71 -6.55
C SER A 141 29.80 19.07 -6.93
N VAL A 142 28.76 19.89 -7.14
CA VAL A 142 27.45 19.46 -7.60
C VAL A 142 27.25 19.96 -9.02
N LYS A 143 27.24 19.02 -9.96
CA LYS A 143 26.98 19.31 -11.38
C LYS A 143 25.49 19.20 -11.65
N ILE A 144 24.92 20.26 -12.21
CA ILE A 144 23.49 20.36 -12.53
C ILE A 144 23.34 20.24 -14.05
N THR A 145 22.57 19.25 -14.50
CA THR A 145 22.28 19.01 -15.91
C THR A 145 20.79 19.05 -16.20
N ASP A 146 20.42 19.48 -17.40
CA ASP A 146 19.02 19.46 -17.86
C ASP A 146 18.58 18.06 -18.34
N LYS A 147 17.35 17.97 -18.84
CA LYS A 147 16.77 16.74 -19.41
C LYS A 147 17.54 16.17 -20.61
N ASP A 148 18.31 17.00 -21.31
CA ASP A 148 19.09 16.62 -22.49
C ASP A 148 20.53 16.24 -22.10
N GLY A 149 20.88 16.34 -20.81
CA GLY A 149 22.21 16.08 -20.28
C GLY A 149 23.18 17.24 -20.41
N THR A 150 22.70 18.41 -20.85
CA THR A 150 23.53 19.61 -20.97
C THR A 150 23.83 20.19 -19.60
N VAL A 151 25.09 20.55 -19.36
CA VAL A 151 25.50 21.18 -18.10
C VAL A 151 24.93 22.59 -18.04
N VAL A 152 24.13 22.84 -17.00
CA VAL A 152 23.48 24.13 -16.76
C VAL A 152 24.31 24.97 -15.80
N ARG A 153 24.79 24.35 -14.73
CA ARG A 153 25.64 24.99 -13.73
C ARG A 153 26.44 23.95 -12.95
N THR A 154 27.65 24.30 -12.56
CA THR A 154 28.44 23.54 -11.59
C THR A 154 28.57 24.35 -10.31
N LEU A 155 28.11 23.80 -9.18
CA LEU A 155 28.31 24.39 -7.87
C LEU A 155 29.59 23.81 -7.26
N ASP A 156 30.52 24.67 -6.89
CA ASP A 156 31.70 24.28 -6.11
C ASP A 156 31.44 24.57 -4.63
N MET A 157 31.39 23.51 -3.82
CA MET A 157 31.21 23.60 -2.37
C MET A 157 32.55 23.57 -1.63
N GLY A 158 33.68 23.38 -2.33
CA GLY A 158 35.01 23.32 -1.71
C GLY A 158 35.14 22.20 -0.68
N ALA A 159 36.00 22.41 0.32
CA ALA A 159 36.22 21.45 1.39
C ALA A 159 34.98 21.33 2.28
N GLN A 160 34.61 20.10 2.62
CA GLN A 160 33.41 19.79 3.39
C GLN A 160 33.73 18.78 4.50
N SER A 161 33.16 19.01 5.68
CA SER A 161 33.23 18.05 6.79
C SER A 161 32.30 16.87 6.55
N ALA A 162 32.54 15.76 7.26
CA ALA A 162 31.64 14.63 7.28
C ALA A 162 30.25 15.05 7.80
N GLY A 163 29.19 14.54 7.19
CA GLY A 163 27.80 14.85 7.52
C GLY A 163 26.97 15.24 6.31
N THR A 164 25.78 15.81 6.58
CA THR A 164 24.88 16.31 5.54
C THR A 164 25.20 17.77 5.27
N GLN A 165 25.65 18.08 4.07
CA GLN A 165 26.04 19.43 3.66
C GLN A 165 24.98 20.01 2.73
N SER A 166 24.46 21.19 3.07
CA SER A 166 23.42 21.83 2.27
C SER A 166 24.03 22.67 1.15
N PHE A 167 23.36 22.73 0.02
CA PHE A 167 23.66 23.65 -1.09
C PHE A 167 22.38 24.32 -1.57
N ILE A 168 22.56 25.45 -2.25
CA ILE A 168 21.46 26.23 -2.83
C ILE A 168 21.78 26.45 -4.30
N TRP A 169 20.81 26.16 -5.16
CA TRP A 169 20.82 26.59 -6.55
C TRP A 169 19.79 27.69 -6.75
N ASP A 170 20.22 28.79 -7.35
CA ASP A 170 19.42 29.99 -7.63
C ASP A 170 18.59 29.89 -8.93
N GLY A 171 18.57 28.73 -9.58
CA GLY A 171 17.86 28.52 -10.85
C GLY A 171 18.57 29.12 -12.07
N LYS A 172 19.81 29.60 -11.94
CA LYS A 172 20.55 30.25 -13.02
C LYS A 172 21.61 29.34 -13.65
N ASN A 173 21.93 29.57 -14.91
CA ASN A 173 23.02 28.90 -15.64
C ASN A 173 24.39 29.56 -15.36
N GLU A 174 25.48 29.07 -15.93
CA GLU A 174 26.82 29.65 -15.75
C GLU A 174 26.95 31.11 -16.23
N ASN A 175 26.13 31.53 -17.21
CA ASN A 175 26.09 32.91 -17.70
C ASN A 175 25.26 33.85 -16.80
N GLY A 176 24.62 33.33 -15.75
CA GLY A 176 23.76 34.09 -14.85
C GLY A 176 22.33 34.30 -15.36
N GLU A 177 21.96 33.64 -16.45
CA GLU A 177 20.60 33.67 -17.00
C GLU A 177 19.71 32.66 -16.27
N VAL A 178 18.42 32.96 -16.14
CA VAL A 178 17.45 32.04 -15.52
C VAL A 178 17.25 30.85 -16.45
N ALA A 179 17.52 29.64 -15.94
CA ALA A 179 17.29 28.42 -16.69
C ALA A 179 15.76 28.14 -16.78
N PRO A 180 15.27 27.40 -17.78
CA PRO A 180 13.85 27.06 -17.87
C PRO A 180 13.36 26.22 -16.68
N ALA A 181 12.10 26.35 -16.26
CA ALA A 181 11.54 25.43 -15.27
C ALA A 181 11.46 24.01 -15.85
N GLY A 182 11.81 22.99 -15.05
CA GLY A 182 11.84 21.61 -15.55
C GLY A 182 12.54 20.63 -14.61
N THR A 183 12.74 19.42 -15.09
CA THR A 183 13.47 18.38 -14.35
C THR A 183 14.96 18.50 -14.61
N TYR A 184 15.73 18.58 -13.53
CA TYR A 184 17.19 18.67 -13.55
C TYR A 184 17.80 17.49 -12.81
N THR A 185 19.01 17.11 -13.20
CA THR A 185 19.82 16.09 -12.52
C THR A 185 20.99 16.74 -11.79
N PHE A 186 21.22 16.34 -10.54
CA PHE A 186 22.23 16.85 -9.61
C PHE A 186 23.20 15.72 -9.31
N ASN A 187 24.40 15.80 -9.89
CA ASN A 187 25.46 14.84 -9.65
C ASN A 187 26.49 15.44 -8.71
N ALA A 188 26.40 15.09 -7.43
CA ALA A 188 27.41 15.46 -6.44
C ALA A 188 28.62 14.51 -6.53
N THR A 189 29.82 15.07 -6.55
CA THR A 189 31.07 14.32 -6.60
C THR A 189 32.12 14.95 -5.69
N THR A 190 33.01 14.11 -5.19
CA THR A 190 34.25 14.50 -4.51
C THR A 190 35.44 13.84 -5.19
N LYS A 191 36.67 14.23 -4.86
CA LYS A 191 37.87 13.48 -5.28
C LYS A 191 38.46 12.74 -4.08
N ASN A 192 38.79 11.47 -4.28
CA ASN A 192 39.55 10.71 -3.29
C ASN A 192 41.05 11.12 -3.29
N ASP A 193 41.84 10.53 -2.40
CA ASP A 193 43.29 10.79 -2.28
C ASP A 193 44.08 10.49 -3.57
N LYS A 194 43.51 9.70 -4.49
CA LYS A 194 44.09 9.37 -5.80
C LYS A 194 43.64 10.34 -6.92
N GLY A 195 42.82 11.33 -6.59
CA GLY A 195 42.26 12.29 -7.53
C GLY A 195 41.06 11.77 -8.35
N GLU A 196 40.57 10.56 -8.06
CA GLU A 196 39.44 9.95 -8.77
C GLU A 196 38.11 10.52 -8.27
N ALA A 197 37.17 10.73 -9.18
CA ALA A 197 35.84 11.22 -8.83
C ALA A 197 35.02 10.12 -8.14
N VAL A 198 34.54 10.41 -6.93
CA VAL A 198 33.63 9.56 -6.16
C VAL A 198 32.28 10.24 -6.09
N ALA A 199 31.22 9.52 -6.46
CA ALA A 199 29.86 10.04 -6.36
C ALA A 199 29.41 10.12 -4.90
N LEU A 200 28.70 11.20 -4.58
CA LEU A 200 28.07 11.41 -3.29
C LEU A 200 26.55 11.33 -3.43
N ALA A 201 25.88 10.82 -2.41
CA ALA A 201 24.42 10.78 -2.40
C ALA A 201 23.84 12.19 -2.23
N THR A 202 22.91 12.56 -3.10
CA THR A 202 22.16 13.81 -3.02
C THR A 202 20.78 13.57 -2.42
N SER A 203 20.33 14.51 -1.60
CA SER A 203 18.96 14.58 -1.12
C SER A 203 18.30 15.85 -1.64
N LEU A 204 17.21 15.69 -2.36
CA LEU A 204 16.55 16.77 -3.11
C LEU A 204 15.06 16.87 -2.75
N PRO A 205 14.46 18.05 -2.90
CA PRO A 205 13.03 18.23 -2.73
C PRO A 205 12.26 17.61 -3.90
N ALA A 206 11.20 16.89 -3.55
CA ALA A 206 10.24 16.35 -4.48
C ALA A 206 8.82 16.63 -3.98
N THR A 207 7.96 17.11 -4.87
CA THR A 207 6.54 17.30 -4.55
C THR A 207 5.78 16.01 -4.80
N VAL A 208 5.00 15.55 -3.82
CA VAL A 208 4.15 14.37 -3.97
C VAL A 208 2.87 14.75 -4.70
N THR A 209 2.55 14.07 -5.80
CA THR A 209 1.35 14.33 -6.60
C THR A 209 0.20 13.38 -6.26
N SER A 210 0.51 12.14 -5.94
CA SER A 210 -0.50 11.15 -5.54
C SER A 210 0.16 10.00 -4.78
N VAL A 211 -0.68 9.17 -4.16
CA VAL A 211 -0.24 7.98 -3.45
C VAL A 211 -0.89 6.77 -4.10
N THR A 212 -0.09 5.73 -4.34
CA THR A 212 -0.55 4.44 -4.84
C THR A 212 -0.49 3.41 -3.73
N LEU A 213 -1.66 2.86 -3.39
CA LEU A 213 -1.81 1.76 -2.45
C LEU A 213 -1.60 0.43 -3.17
N SER A 214 -0.73 -0.42 -2.64
CA SER A 214 -0.66 -1.81 -3.08
C SER A 214 -1.82 -2.60 -2.48
N LYS A 215 -2.67 -3.18 -3.34
CA LYS A 215 -3.83 -4.01 -2.92
C LYS A 215 -3.42 -5.38 -2.39
N THR A 216 -2.15 -5.77 -2.55
CA THR A 216 -1.63 -7.10 -2.20
C THR A 216 -0.65 -7.06 -1.04
N GLY A 217 -0.75 -6.05 -0.16
CA GLY A 217 0.13 -5.91 1.02
C GLY A 217 1.55 -5.44 0.70
N GLY A 218 1.78 -4.89 -0.50
CA GLY A 218 3.05 -4.25 -0.83
C GLY A 218 3.22 -2.88 -0.18
N GLU A 219 4.45 -2.36 -0.19
CA GLU A 219 4.74 -1.01 0.30
C GLU A 219 3.97 0.05 -0.50
N MET A 220 3.57 1.09 0.22
CA MET A 220 2.93 2.26 -0.36
C MET A 220 3.92 3.09 -1.17
N LEU A 221 3.48 3.52 -2.35
CA LEU A 221 4.28 4.32 -3.26
C LEU A 221 3.74 5.74 -3.33
N LEU A 222 4.64 6.71 -3.32
CA LEU A 222 4.36 8.12 -3.52
C LEU A 222 4.79 8.50 -4.92
N ASN A 223 3.85 8.96 -5.73
CA ASN A 223 4.13 9.43 -7.07
C ASN A 223 4.60 10.88 -6.98
N LEU A 224 5.74 11.16 -7.60
CA LEU A 224 6.40 12.46 -7.52
C LEU A 224 6.08 13.30 -8.76
N ALA A 225 6.14 14.62 -8.59
CA ALA A 225 5.95 15.58 -9.68
C ALA A 225 7.07 15.45 -10.73
N GLY A 226 6.85 16.03 -11.92
CA GLY A 226 7.91 16.18 -12.93
C GLY A 226 8.42 14.87 -13.55
N GLY A 227 7.62 13.80 -13.50
CA GLY A 227 7.99 12.51 -14.08
C GLY A 227 9.12 11.80 -13.34
N MET A 228 9.39 12.16 -12.09
CA MET A 228 10.42 11.54 -11.24
C MET A 228 10.08 10.09 -10.81
N GLY A 229 8.92 9.58 -11.23
CA GLY A 229 8.46 8.23 -10.91
C GLY A 229 7.83 8.16 -9.52
N SER A 230 7.93 6.97 -8.93
CA SER A 230 7.34 6.68 -7.62
C SER A 230 8.42 6.23 -6.63
N VAL A 231 8.32 6.71 -5.39
CA VAL A 231 9.23 6.34 -4.30
C VAL A 231 8.48 5.68 -3.17
N LYS A 232 9.18 4.84 -2.41
CA LYS A 232 8.58 4.19 -1.24
C LYS A 232 8.46 5.18 -0.09
N LEU A 233 7.41 5.03 0.73
CA LEU A 233 7.25 5.84 1.93
C LEU A 233 8.46 5.75 2.89
N SER A 234 9.13 4.60 2.93
CA SER A 234 10.33 4.36 3.74
C SER A 234 11.58 5.13 3.27
N GLN A 235 11.58 5.68 2.06
CA GLN A 235 12.72 6.43 1.50
C GLN A 235 12.64 7.94 1.76
N ILE A 236 11.57 8.40 2.43
CA ILE A 236 11.41 9.80 2.82
C ILE A 236 12.34 10.09 4.00
N GLN A 237 13.24 11.07 3.83
CA GLN A 237 14.13 11.50 4.90
C GLN A 237 13.45 12.53 5.80
N THR A 238 12.71 13.47 5.21
CA THR A 238 12.02 14.53 5.96
C THR A 238 10.84 15.07 5.16
N ILE A 239 9.79 15.50 5.84
CA ILE A 239 8.69 16.25 5.23
C ILE A 239 9.08 17.73 5.26
N GLY A 240 9.12 18.38 4.10
CA GLY A 240 9.33 19.82 4.00
C GLY A 240 8.17 20.55 4.67
N THR A 241 8.50 21.50 5.54
CA THR A 241 7.55 22.38 6.23
C THR A 241 6.93 23.39 5.29
#